data_AF-A0A5A5TL98-F1
#
_entry.id   AF-A0A5A5TL98-F1
#
_cell.length_a   1.000
_cell.length_b   1.000
_cell.length_c   1.000
_cell.angle_alpha   90.00
_cell.angle_beta   90.00
_cell.angle_gamma   90.00
#
_symmetry.space_group_name_H-M   'P 1'
#
loop_
_entity.id
_entity.type
_entity.pdbx_description
1 polymer ?
#
loop_
_entity_poly.entity_id
_entity_poly.type
_entity_poly.pdbx_seq_one_letter_code
_entity_poly.pdbx_strand_id
1 'polypeptide(L)'
;MGLQERAEERIPYLLEVPAVVRFLSCEPLLGPVDLSPWISQLQWIISGGESGNNARPMDMAWPRLLRDQCQVAHVPYFFKQVGGRYHNSGGRTLDGRTWDEIPAEAPIRNKIIV
;
A
#
# COMPACT_ATOMS: atom_id res chain seq x y z
N MET A 1 -9.10 -7.82 14.96
CA MET A 1 -9.42 -7.10 13.73
C MET A 1 -8.28 -7.24 12.73
N GLY A 2 -8.56 -7.87 11.58
CA GLY A 2 -7.58 -8.11 10.52
C GLY A 2 -7.35 -6.90 9.60
N LEU A 3 -6.39 -6.99 8.68
CA LEU A 3 -6.18 -5.94 7.67
C LEU A 3 -7.36 -5.84 6.70
N GLN A 4 -7.93 -6.97 6.27
CA GLN A 4 -9.10 -7.02 5.40
C GLN A 4 -10.33 -6.34 6.02
N GLU A 5 -10.64 -6.67 7.28
CA GLU A 5 -11.77 -6.08 8.02
C GLU A 5 -11.63 -4.56 8.15
N ARG A 6 -10.41 -4.05 8.37
CA ARG A 6 -10.11 -2.60 8.34
C ARG A 6 -10.33 -1.98 6.97
N ALA A 7 -10.00 -2.69 5.90
CA ALA A 7 -10.20 -2.22 4.54
C ALA A 7 -11.70 -2.08 4.25
N GLU A 8 -12.48 -3.11 4.56
CA GLU A 8 -13.94 -3.13 4.44
C GLU A 8 -14.61 -2.02 5.24
N GLU A 9 -14.15 -1.77 6.47
CA GLU A 9 -14.68 -0.71 7.32
C GLU A 9 -14.32 0.69 6.81
N ARG A 10 -13.08 0.93 6.37
CA ARG A 10 -12.55 2.30 6.18
C ARG A 10 -12.56 2.79 4.74
N ILE A 11 -12.48 1.89 3.76
CA ILE A 11 -12.45 2.29 2.35
C ILE A 11 -13.74 3.00 1.92
N PRO A 12 -14.96 2.55 2.29
CA PRO A 12 -16.18 3.27 1.93
C PRO A 12 -16.14 4.75 2.36
N TYR A 13 -15.70 5.03 3.60
CA TYR A 13 -15.53 6.41 4.07
C TYR A 13 -14.48 7.19 3.28
N LEU A 14 -13.35 6.56 2.91
CA LEU A 14 -12.33 7.20 2.08
C LEU A 14 -12.89 7.60 0.70
N LEU A 15 -13.74 6.76 0.10
CA LEU A 15 -14.34 7.03 -1.21
C LEU A 15 -15.28 8.24 -1.19
N GLU A 16 -15.92 8.51 -0.05
CA GLU A 16 -16.77 9.70 0.15
C GLU A 16 -15.97 11.01 0.29
N VAL A 17 -14.69 10.95 0.67
CA VAL A 17 -13.84 12.15 0.82
C VAL A 17 -13.59 12.77 -0.56
N PRO A 18 -13.84 14.08 -0.76
CA PRO A 18 -13.51 14.78 -2.00
C PRO A 18 -12.00 15.05 -2.08
N ALA A 19 -11.23 13.99 -2.37
CA ALA A 19 -9.78 14.06 -2.54
C ALA A 19 -9.40 13.95 -4.02
N VAL A 20 -8.38 14.73 -4.42
CA VAL A 20 -7.77 14.63 -5.77
C VAL A 20 -7.07 13.29 -5.95
N VAL A 21 -6.41 12.79 -4.89
CA VAL A 21 -5.75 11.48 -4.89
C VAL A 21 -6.24 10.70 -3.68
N ARG A 22 -6.89 9.56 -3.91
CA ARG A 22 -7.19 8.55 -2.89
C ARG A 22 -6.16 7.45 -2.98
N PHE A 23 -5.49 7.18 -1.87
CA PHE A 23 -4.49 6.13 -1.80
C PHE A 23 -4.66 5.32 -0.53
N LEU A 24 -4.14 4.09 -0.56
CA LEU A 24 -4.04 3.25 0.63
C LEU A 24 -2.59 2.95 0.95
N SER A 25 -2.25 3.10 2.22
CA SER A 25 -1.01 2.57 2.79
C SER A 25 -1.32 1.31 3.57
N CYS A 26 -1.13 0.16 2.94
CA CYS A 26 -1.30 -1.16 3.53
C CYS A 26 -0.05 -1.52 4.35
N GLU A 27 0.15 -0.80 5.45
CA GLU A 27 1.32 -0.92 6.32
C GLU A 27 0.94 -0.90 7.81
N PRO A 28 1.57 -1.75 8.63
CA PRO A 28 2.34 -2.92 8.24
C PRO A 28 1.44 -3.98 7.59
N LEU A 29 1.92 -4.60 6.50
CA LEU A 29 1.20 -5.65 5.80
C LEU A 29 1.34 -6.98 6.57
N LEU A 30 0.35 -7.25 7.44
CA LEU A 30 0.34 -8.38 8.38
C LEU A 30 -0.60 -9.52 7.98
N GLY A 31 -1.02 -9.50 6.73
CA GLY A 31 -1.90 -10.48 6.11
C GLY A 31 -2.24 -10.06 4.69
N PRO A 32 -2.82 -10.97 3.89
CA PRO A 32 -3.33 -10.61 2.57
C PRO A 32 -4.47 -9.59 2.70
N VAL A 33 -4.64 -8.78 1.66
CA VAL A 33 -5.78 -7.87 1.51
C VAL A 33 -6.27 -7.97 0.07
N ASP A 34 -7.58 -8.15 -0.08
CA ASP A 34 -8.26 -8.11 -1.36
C ASP A 34 -8.93 -6.75 -1.50
N LEU A 35 -8.42 -5.95 -2.44
CA LEU A 35 -8.93 -4.64 -2.79
C LEU A 35 -9.75 -4.66 -4.08
N SER A 36 -9.95 -5.82 -4.70
CA SER A 36 -10.69 -5.93 -5.97
C SER A 36 -12.04 -5.19 -5.99
N PRO A 37 -12.82 -5.06 -4.88
CA PRO A 37 -14.07 -4.31 -4.91
C PRO A 37 -13.90 -2.79 -5.06
N TRP A 38 -12.74 -2.24 -4.69
CA TRP A 38 -12.51 -0.79 -4.61
C TRP A 38 -11.33 -0.28 -5.41
N ILE A 39 -10.44 -1.16 -5.87
CA ILE A 39 -9.13 -0.78 -6.41
C ILE A 39 -9.22 0.17 -7.61
N SER A 40 -10.24 0.02 -8.46
CA SER A 40 -10.49 0.91 -9.61
C SER A 40 -10.83 2.36 -9.23
N GLN A 41 -11.18 2.61 -7.97
CA GLN A 41 -11.49 3.94 -7.44
C GLN A 41 -10.33 4.58 -6.69
N LEU A 42 -9.20 3.86 -6.55
CA LEU A 42 -8.00 4.30 -5.89
C LEU A 42 -6.94 4.70 -6.92
N GLN A 43 -6.13 5.71 -6.59
CA GLN A 43 -5.13 6.26 -7.50
C GLN A 43 -3.72 5.79 -7.15
N TRP A 44 -3.52 5.20 -5.97
CA TRP A 44 -2.21 4.70 -5.56
C TRP A 44 -2.31 3.71 -4.41
N ILE A 45 -1.49 2.66 -4.46
CA ILE A 45 -1.39 1.67 -3.38
C ILE A 45 0.06 1.56 -2.92
N ILE A 46 0.26 1.66 -1.61
CA ILE A 46 1.53 1.47 -0.94
C ILE A 46 1.46 0.21 -0.08
N SER A 47 2.53 -0.57 -0.07
CA SER A 47 2.68 -1.66 0.90
C SER A 47 4.09 -1.77 1.45
N GLY A 48 4.17 -2.32 2.66
CA GLY A 48 5.42 -2.47 3.35
C GLY A 48 5.28 -3.24 4.66
N GLY A 49 6.36 -3.90 5.03
CA GLY A 49 6.48 -4.59 6.29
C GLY A 49 6.79 -3.66 7.45
N GLU A 50 6.71 -4.24 8.64
CA GLU A 50 6.84 -3.57 9.92
C GLU A 50 8.31 -3.21 10.22
N SER A 51 8.56 -2.09 10.90
CA SER A 51 9.91 -1.70 11.34
C SER A 51 9.99 -1.62 12.86
N GLY A 52 11.18 -1.88 13.41
CA GLY A 52 11.49 -1.72 14.83
C GLY A 52 11.79 -3.02 15.56
N ASN A 53 12.06 -2.93 16.86
CA ASN A 53 12.63 -4.04 17.65
C ASN A 53 11.74 -5.30 17.69
N ASN A 54 10.43 -5.14 17.48
CA ASN A 54 9.45 -6.23 17.46
C ASN A 54 8.76 -6.36 16.09
N ALA A 55 9.43 -5.95 15.01
CA ALA A 55 8.91 -6.04 13.65
C ALA A 55 8.50 -7.48 13.33
N ARG A 56 7.22 -7.70 13.00
CA ARG A 56 6.74 -9.00 12.54
C ARG A 56 7.20 -9.24 11.11
N PRO A 57 7.59 -10.49 10.78
CA PRO A 57 7.94 -10.83 9.41
C PRO A 57 6.71 -10.70 8.51
N MET A 58 6.89 -10.05 7.36
CA MET A 58 5.91 -10.01 6.29
C MET A 58 6.14 -11.21 5.37
N ASP A 59 5.09 -11.95 5.05
CA ASP A 59 5.15 -12.94 3.97
C ASP A 59 5.20 -12.20 2.63
N MET A 60 6.23 -12.46 1.83
CA MET A 60 6.44 -11.83 0.52
C MET A 60 5.35 -12.19 -0.50
N ALA A 61 4.51 -13.20 -0.25
CA ALA A 61 3.33 -13.47 -1.05
C ALA A 61 2.28 -12.34 -0.94
N TRP A 62 2.14 -11.69 0.22
CA TRP A 62 1.14 -10.65 0.43
C TRP A 62 1.38 -9.39 -0.43
N PRO A 63 2.58 -8.78 -0.47
CA PRO A 63 2.81 -7.63 -1.35
C PRO A 63 2.77 -8.04 -2.84
N ARG A 64 3.07 -9.30 -3.20
CA ARG A 64 2.88 -9.79 -4.59
C ARG A 64 1.41 -9.79 -4.99
N LEU A 65 0.54 -10.34 -4.14
CA LEU A 65 -0.91 -10.35 -4.40
C LEU A 65 -1.46 -8.93 -4.57
N LEU A 66 -0.99 -7.99 -3.74
CA LEU A 66 -1.44 -6.60 -3.82
C LEU A 66 -0.90 -5.90 -5.08
N ARG A 67 0.38 -6.12 -5.41
CA ARG A 67 0.98 -5.66 -6.67
C ARG A 67 0.19 -6.17 -7.87
N ASP A 68 -0.14 -7.46 -7.90
CA ASP A 68 -0.83 -8.08 -9.03
C ASP A 68 -2.23 -7.49 -9.22
N GLN A 69 -2.96 -7.24 -8.13
CA GLN A 69 -4.23 -6.50 -8.17
C GLN A 69 -4.04 -5.10 -8.77
N CYS A 70 -3.00 -4.37 -8.37
CA CYS A 70 -2.68 -3.04 -8.89
C CYS A 70 -2.37 -3.08 -10.40
N GLN A 71 -1.58 -4.06 -10.84
CA GLN A 71 -1.24 -4.23 -12.25
C GLN A 71 -2.48 -4.53 -13.11
N VAL A 72 -3.37 -5.40 -12.63
CA VAL A 72 -4.63 -5.71 -13.32
C VAL A 72 -5.54 -4.47 -13.40
N ALA A 73 -5.59 -3.67 -12.34
CA ALA A 73 -6.42 -2.46 -12.28
C ALA A 73 -5.77 -1.23 -12.92
N HIS A 74 -4.52 -1.34 -13.39
CA HIS A 74 -3.69 -0.20 -13.84
C HIS A 74 -3.55 0.92 -12.80
N VAL A 75 -3.48 0.54 -11.51
CA VAL A 75 -3.25 1.46 -10.40
C VAL A 75 -1.76 1.47 -10.05
N PRO A 76 -1.12 2.65 -9.91
CA PRO A 76 0.25 2.76 -9.46
C PRO A 76 0.52 2.01 -8.15
N TYR A 77 1.63 1.28 -8.09
CA TYR A 77 2.04 0.52 -6.91
C TYR A 77 3.43 0.91 -6.40
N PHE A 78 3.51 1.17 -5.09
CA PHE A 78 4.77 1.46 -4.39
C PHE A 78 5.04 0.40 -3.31
N PHE A 79 6.17 -0.29 -3.43
CA PHE A 79 6.66 -1.19 -2.40
C PHE A 79 7.68 -0.45 -1.53
N LYS A 80 7.29 -0.10 -0.32
CA LYS A 80 8.13 0.72 0.57
C LYS A 80 9.30 -0.06 1.12
N GLN A 81 9.05 -1.23 1.72
CA GLN A 81 10.08 -2.03 2.35
C GLN A 81 9.58 -3.41 2.73
N VAL A 82 10.51 -4.36 2.86
CA VAL A 82 10.25 -5.67 3.49
C VAL A 82 9.99 -5.54 5.00
N GLY A 83 10.54 -4.50 5.63
CA GLY A 83 10.52 -4.33 7.09
C GLY A 83 11.76 -4.92 7.77
N GLY A 84 11.76 -4.98 9.10
CA GLY A 84 12.85 -5.56 9.90
C GLY A 84 13.25 -4.72 11.12
N ARG A 85 14.24 -5.22 11.86
CA ARG A 85 14.64 -4.66 13.16
C ARG A 85 15.06 -3.20 13.09
N TYR A 86 15.80 -2.84 12.04
CA TYR A 86 16.19 -1.46 11.74
C TYR A 86 15.38 -0.94 10.56
N HIS A 87 15.22 0.38 10.48
CA HIS A 87 14.58 1.02 9.33
C HIS A 87 15.23 0.52 8.02
N ASN A 88 14.43 0.15 7.03
CA ASN A 88 14.89 -0.35 5.72
C ASN A 88 15.81 -1.59 5.75
N SER A 89 15.95 -2.29 6.88
CA SER A 89 16.91 -3.40 7.00
C SER A 89 16.62 -4.60 6.07
N GLY A 90 15.35 -4.89 5.81
CA GLY A 90 14.95 -5.92 4.83
C GLY A 90 15.00 -5.45 3.36
N GLY A 91 15.38 -4.20 3.11
CA GLY A 91 15.47 -3.64 1.77
C GLY A 91 14.12 -3.22 1.17
N ARG A 92 14.19 -2.75 -0.07
CA ARG A 92 13.07 -2.18 -0.85
C ARG A 92 12.70 -3.00 -2.09
N THR A 93 13.25 -4.21 -2.20
CA THR A 93 13.07 -5.04 -3.39
C THR A 93 11.93 -6.04 -3.20
N LEU A 94 11.09 -6.13 -4.21
CA LEU A 94 10.09 -7.18 -4.37
C LEU A 94 10.35 -7.86 -5.72
N ASP A 95 10.72 -9.14 -5.66
CA ASP A 95 11.12 -9.94 -6.82
C ASP A 95 12.31 -9.34 -7.60
N GLY A 96 13.34 -8.91 -6.87
CA GLY A 96 14.61 -8.47 -7.45
C GLY A 96 14.62 -7.05 -8.01
N ARG A 97 13.51 -6.31 -7.92
CA ARG A 97 13.41 -4.91 -8.35
C ARG A 97 12.70 -4.05 -7.31
N THR A 98 12.86 -2.74 -7.41
CA THR A 98 12.01 -1.80 -6.69
C THR A 98 10.69 -1.58 -7.45
N TRP A 99 9.67 -1.20 -6.71
CA TRP A 99 8.36 -0.78 -7.23
C TRP A 99 8.12 0.61 -6.66
N ASP A 100 8.36 1.63 -7.48
CA ASP A 100 8.42 3.03 -7.04
C ASP A 100 7.41 3.91 -7.79
N GLU A 101 6.31 3.31 -8.27
CA GLU A 101 5.32 4.02 -9.08
C GLU A 101 4.60 5.09 -8.24
N ILE A 102 4.26 6.20 -8.89
CA ILE A 102 3.53 7.32 -8.31
C ILE A 102 2.33 7.66 -9.21
N PRO A 103 1.22 8.21 -8.67
CA PRO A 103 0.09 8.63 -9.49
C PRO A 103 0.46 9.79 -10.41
N ALA A 104 -0.06 9.78 -11.64
CA ALA A 104 0.14 10.85 -12.61
C ALA A 104 -0.38 12.22 -12.10
N GLU A 105 -1.41 12.19 -11.25
CA GLU A 105 -2.05 13.36 -10.63
C GLU A 105 -1.41 13.75 -9.29
N ALA A 106 -0.24 13.18 -8.93
CA ALA A 106 0.45 13.52 -7.69
C ALA A 106 0.54 15.06 -7.55
N PRO A 107 0.01 15.65 -6.46
CA PRO A 107 -0.13 17.09 -6.38
C PRO A 107 1.24 17.74 -6.48
N ILE A 108 1.39 18.63 -7.47
CA ILE A 108 2.50 19.58 -7.55
C ILE A 108 2.50 20.36 -6.24
N ARG A 109 3.34 19.96 -5.27
CA ARG A 109 3.89 20.66 -4.08
C ARG A 109 3.12 21.84 -3.46
N ASN A 110 1.80 21.94 -3.59
CA ASN A 110 0.98 22.97 -2.95
C ASN A 110 -0.02 22.27 -2.04
N LYS A 111 0.50 21.99 -0.84
CA LYS A 111 -0.21 21.85 0.45
C LYS A 111 -1.74 21.83 0.36
N ILE A 112 -2.34 20.67 0.65
CA ILE A 112 -3.22 20.51 1.82
C ILE A 112 -2.98 19.08 2.35
N ILE A 113 -2.39 18.97 3.53
CA ILE A 113 -2.43 17.76 4.35
C ILE A 113 -3.69 17.95 5.20
N VAL A 114 -4.68 17.07 5.05
CA VAL A 114 -5.65 16.80 6.11
C VAL A 114 -5.11 15.67 6.98
#